data_AF-W2UPV8-F1
#
_entry.id   AF-W2UPV8-F1
#
_cell.length_a   1.000
_cell.length_b   1.000
_cell.length_c   1.000
_cell.angle_alpha   90.00
_cell.angle_beta   90.00
_cell.angle_gamma   90.00
#
_symmetry.space_group_name_H-M   'P 1'
#
loop_
_entity.id
_entity.type
_entity.pdbx_description
1 polymer ?
#
loop_
_entity_poly.entity_id
_entity_poly.type
_entity_poly.pdbx_seq_one_letter_code
_entity_poly.pdbx_strand_id
1 'polypeptide(L)'
;MTLKIWKWLHFILKKIFKIFCNQTETNKVLPTNEFILDQKQLTKIKFTMEVVIFFGLLFATVFGMYYLFITARNKERMSLIEKGADASIFYSAKKRITPMWKIIVINIGCLFTGIGTGIISAHSLTHVLSPYNEAVLVLGCTFIFGGLGLLAGFKIAQKLE
;
A
#
# COMPACT_ATOMS: atom_id res chain seq x y z
N MET A 1 -13.64 10.66 -19.80
CA MET A 1 -12.75 9.71 -19.06
C MET A 1 -13.04 9.68 -17.56
N THR A 2 -13.31 10.83 -16.93
CA THR A 2 -13.76 10.98 -15.52
C THR A 2 -14.97 10.11 -15.13
N LEU A 3 -15.97 9.97 -16.02
CA LEU A 3 -17.16 9.12 -15.81
C LEU A 3 -16.86 7.61 -15.72
N LYS A 4 -15.82 7.11 -16.40
CA LYS A 4 -15.42 5.69 -16.33
C LYS A 4 -14.74 5.38 -14.99
N ILE A 5 -13.89 6.28 -14.50
CA ILE A 5 -13.26 6.17 -13.18
C ILE A 5 -14.32 6.23 -12.08
N TRP A 6 -15.30 7.14 -12.18
CA TRP A 6 -16.33 7.25 -11.15
C TRP A 6 -17.23 6.00 -11.09
N LYS A 7 -17.60 5.42 -12.25
CA LYS A 7 -18.31 4.13 -12.30
C LYS A 7 -17.47 2.97 -11.75
N TRP A 8 -16.17 2.95 -12.03
CA TRP A 8 -15.25 1.93 -11.53
C TRP A 8 -15.04 2.03 -10.00
N LEU A 9 -14.88 3.25 -9.49
CA LEU A 9 -14.76 3.53 -8.06
C LEU A 9 -16.03 3.13 -7.30
N HIS A 10 -17.21 3.47 -7.84
CA HIS A 10 -18.49 3.08 -7.26
C HIS A 10 -18.70 1.54 -7.29
N PHE A 11 -18.26 0.87 -8.35
CA PHE A 11 -18.30 -0.60 -8.44
C PHE A 11 -17.42 -1.26 -7.37
N ILE A 12 -16.21 -0.73 -7.15
CA ILE A 12 -15.31 -1.23 -6.11
C ILE A 12 -15.86 -0.95 -4.72
N LEU A 13 -16.40 0.24 -4.46
CA LEU A 13 -17.07 0.57 -3.19
C LEU A 13 -18.20 -0.41 -2.89
N LYS A 14 -19.07 -0.71 -3.88
CA LYS A 14 -20.13 -1.71 -3.72
C LYS A 14 -19.58 -3.11 -3.40
N LYS A 15 -18.48 -3.51 -4.05
CA LYS A 15 -17.90 -4.84 -3.86
C LYS A 15 -17.26 -4.98 -2.48
N ILE A 16 -16.57 -3.94 -2.01
CA ILE A 16 -15.96 -3.88 -0.68
C ILE A 16 -17.03 -3.85 0.42
N PHE A 17 -18.09 -3.05 0.24
CA PHE A 17 -19.20 -3.00 1.19
C PHE A 17 -19.91 -4.37 1.33
N LYS A 18 -20.06 -5.10 0.22
CA LYS A 18 -20.64 -6.46 0.22
C LYS A 18 -19.75 -7.47 0.95
N ILE A 19 -18.43 -7.36 0.82
CA ILE A 19 -17.46 -8.20 1.56
C ILE A 19 -17.55 -7.93 3.07
N PHE A 20 -17.71 -6.66 3.47
CA PHE A 20 -17.78 -6.27 4.87
C PHE A 20 -19.07 -6.77 5.56
N CYS A 21 -20.20 -6.71 4.86
CA CYS A 21 -21.48 -7.20 5.38
C CYS A 21 -21.41 -8.71 5.71
N ASN A 22 -20.70 -9.50 4.90
CA ASN A 22 -20.56 -10.95 5.08
C ASN A 22 -19.65 -11.36 6.26
N GLN A 23 -18.79 -10.46 6.79
CA GLN A 23 -17.89 -10.78 7.90
C GLN A 23 -18.52 -10.57 9.29
N THR A 24 -19.70 -9.95 9.38
CA THR A 24 -20.37 -9.71 10.66
C THR A 24 -21.09 -10.93 11.24
N GLU A 25 -21.32 -11.99 10.44
CA GLU A 25 -22.20 -13.10 10.81
C GLU A 25 -21.49 -14.29 11.49
N THR A 26 -20.15 -14.41 11.42
CA THR A 26 -19.41 -15.60 11.86
C THR A 26 -18.93 -15.57 13.32
N ASN A 27 -19.17 -14.47 14.06
CA ASN A 27 -18.74 -14.36 15.46
C ASN A 27 -19.92 -14.50 16.44
N LYS A 28 -20.62 -15.64 16.39
CA LYS A 28 -21.47 -16.09 17.52
C LYS A 28 -20.59 -16.86 18.50
N VAL A 29 -20.19 -16.19 19.58
CA VAL A 29 -19.47 -16.78 20.71
C VAL A 29 -20.52 -17.23 21.74
N LEU A 30 -20.55 -18.53 22.06
CA LEU A 30 -21.33 -19.09 23.17
C LEU A 30 -20.72 -18.67 24.52
N PRO A 31 -21.53 -18.43 25.58
CA PRO A 31 -21.11 -17.67 26.75
C PRO A 31 -20.43 -18.54 27.81
N THR A 32 -19.26 -18.10 28.27
CA THR A 32 -18.73 -18.40 29.60
C THR A 32 -18.22 -17.10 30.21
N ASN A 33 -18.90 -16.65 31.26
CA ASN A 33 -18.43 -15.75 32.32
C ASN A 33 -18.50 -14.24 31.98
N GLU A 34 -19.45 -13.56 32.61
CA GLU A 34 -19.94 -12.20 32.30
C GLU A 34 -18.88 -11.08 32.39
N PHE A 35 -17.74 -11.30 33.05
CA PHE A 35 -16.69 -10.28 33.22
C PHE A 35 -15.73 -10.16 32.01
N ILE A 36 -15.57 -11.22 31.22
CA ILE A 36 -14.73 -11.19 29.99
C ILE A 36 -15.43 -10.45 28.84
N LEU A 37 -16.76 -10.29 28.91
CA LEU A 37 -17.54 -9.63 27.88
C LEU A 37 -17.25 -8.13 27.79
N ASP A 38 -16.99 -7.43 28.89
CA ASP A 38 -16.72 -5.99 28.85
C ASP A 38 -15.37 -5.67 28.16
N GLN A 39 -14.30 -6.38 28.52
CA GLN A 39 -12.96 -6.21 27.93
C GLN A 39 -12.87 -6.69 26.48
N LYS A 40 -13.59 -7.77 26.13
CA LYS A 40 -13.63 -8.30 24.75
C LYS A 40 -14.48 -7.43 23.83
N GLN A 41 -15.57 -6.84 24.32
CA GLN A 41 -16.39 -5.92 23.52
C GLN A 41 -15.66 -4.61 23.24
N LEU A 42 -14.94 -4.06 24.23
CA LEU A 42 -14.14 -2.84 24.03
C LEU A 42 -13.01 -3.02 23.01
N THR A 43 -12.30 -4.16 23.06
CA THR A 43 -11.26 -4.50 22.06
C THR A 43 -11.85 -4.76 20.67
N LYS A 44 -13.02 -5.41 20.58
CA LYS A 44 -13.74 -5.63 19.32
C LYS A 44 -14.21 -4.32 18.68
N ILE A 45 -14.72 -3.39 19.49
CA ILE A 45 -15.14 -2.06 19.03
C ILE A 45 -13.92 -1.24 18.59
N LYS A 46 -12.82 -1.23 19.37
CA LYS A 46 -11.58 -0.56 18.97
C LYS A 46 -11.01 -1.09 17.65
N PHE A 47 -10.96 -2.41 17.48
CA PHE A 47 -10.49 -3.03 16.25
C PHE A 47 -11.40 -2.68 15.06
N THR A 48 -12.72 -2.64 15.27
CA THR A 48 -13.67 -2.26 14.20
C THR A 48 -13.47 -0.80 13.76
N MET A 49 -13.27 0.12 14.70
CA MET A 49 -13.03 1.53 14.39
C MET A 49 -11.69 1.75 13.70
N GLU A 50 -10.62 1.09 14.16
CA GLU A 50 -9.30 1.17 13.50
C GLU A 50 -9.34 0.63 12.07
N VAL A 51 -10.00 -0.50 11.85
CA VAL A 51 -10.13 -1.10 10.52
C VAL A 51 -10.89 -0.15 9.58
N VAL A 52 -11.99 0.45 10.03
CA VAL A 52 -12.76 1.41 9.21
C VAL A 52 -11.92 2.65 8.86
N ILE A 53 -11.17 3.20 9.83
CA ILE A 53 -10.30 4.35 9.61
C ILE A 53 -9.16 4.00 8.64
N PHE A 54 -8.53 2.83 8.81
CA PHE A 54 -7.44 2.37 7.94
C PHE A 54 -7.90 2.23 6.49
N PHE A 55 -9.06 1.59 6.25
CA PHE A 55 -9.62 1.47 4.91
C PHE A 55 -10.05 2.83 4.32
N GLY A 56 -10.59 3.74 5.15
CA GLY A 56 -10.91 5.11 4.75
C GLY A 56 -9.68 5.90 4.30
N LEU A 57 -8.59 5.85 5.06
CA LEU A 57 -7.33 6.52 4.73
C LEU A 57 -6.69 5.95 3.45
N LEU A 58 -6.73 4.63 3.27
CA LEU A 58 -6.19 3.98 2.08
C LEU A 58 -6.92 4.50 0.82
N PHE A 59 -8.25 4.54 0.87
CA PHE A 59 -9.06 5.07 -0.22
C PHE A 59 -8.81 6.55 -0.49
N ALA A 60 -8.74 7.37 0.57
CA ALA A 60 -8.49 8.80 0.44
C ALA A 60 -7.11 9.09 -0.16
N THR A 61 -6.08 8.35 0.25
CA THR A 61 -4.70 8.53 -0.26
C THR A 61 -4.59 8.13 -1.72
N VAL A 62 -5.16 6.99 -2.11
CA VAL A 62 -5.18 6.53 -3.51
C VAL A 62 -5.97 7.51 -4.39
N PHE A 63 -7.13 7.97 -3.92
CA PHE A 63 -7.94 8.95 -4.64
C PHE A 63 -7.22 10.31 -4.76
N GLY A 64 -6.59 10.78 -3.67
CA GLY A 64 -5.82 12.01 -3.64
C GLY A 64 -4.63 11.99 -4.61
N MET A 65 -3.87 10.88 -4.63
CA MET A 65 -2.77 10.68 -5.57
C MET A 65 -3.24 10.74 -7.03
N TYR A 66 -4.37 10.08 -7.34
CA TYR A 66 -4.94 10.09 -8.69
C TYR A 66 -5.49 11.47 -9.10
N TYR A 67 -6.15 12.17 -8.16
CA TYR A 67 -6.67 13.53 -8.38
C TYR A 67 -5.56 14.53 -8.67
N LEU A 68 -4.46 14.48 -7.91
CA LEU A 68 -3.28 15.32 -8.14
C LEU A 68 -2.64 15.01 -9.50
N PHE A 69 -2.53 13.73 -9.88
CA PHE A 69 -1.95 13.34 -11.16
C PHE A 69 -2.72 13.91 -12.37
N ILE A 70 -4.05 13.84 -12.35
CA ILE A 70 -4.88 14.43 -13.42
C ILE A 70 -4.77 15.97 -13.41
N THR A 71 -4.80 16.57 -12.22
CA THR A 71 -4.73 18.03 -12.07
C THR A 71 -3.39 18.58 -12.53
N ALA A 72 -2.28 17.88 -12.26
CA ALA A 72 -0.95 18.25 -12.72
C ALA A 72 -0.87 18.29 -14.25
N ARG A 73 -1.40 17.26 -14.94
CA ARG A 73 -1.41 17.20 -16.41
C ARG A 73 -2.33 18.24 -17.05
N ASN A 74 -3.42 18.63 -16.38
CA ASN A 74 -4.31 19.68 -16.89
C ASN A 74 -3.69 21.08 -16.74
N LYS A 75 -2.90 21.30 -15.69
CA LYS A 75 -2.16 22.56 -15.44
C LYS A 75 -0.99 22.74 -16.43
N GLU A 76 -0.29 21.66 -16.79
CA GLU A 76 0.76 21.69 -17.82
C GLU A 76 0.23 22.22 -19.17
N ARG A 77 -0.98 21.81 -19.58
CA ARG A 77 -1.56 22.22 -20.87
C ARG A 77 -2.04 23.67 -20.88
N MET A 78 -2.48 24.21 -19.74
CA MET A 78 -2.91 25.61 -19.61
C MET A 78 -1.70 26.57 -19.58
N SER A 79 -0.63 26.18 -18.88
CA SER A 79 0.61 26.98 -18.82
C SER A 79 1.34 27.06 -20.17
N LEU A 80 1.15 26.09 -21.06
CA LEU A 80 1.74 26.11 -22.41
C LEU A 80 0.99 27.03 -23.38
N ILE A 81 -0.29 27.32 -23.10
CA ILE A 81 -1.11 28.23 -23.90
C ILE A 81 -0.89 29.68 -23.45
N GLU A 82 -0.72 29.91 -22.15
CA GLU A 82 -0.52 31.27 -21.59
C GLU A 82 0.87 31.86 -21.86
N LYS A 83 1.89 31.03 -22.11
CA LYS A 83 3.27 31.51 -22.29
C LYS A 83 3.65 31.85 -23.73
N GLY A 84 2.87 31.47 -24.75
CA GLY A 84 3.18 31.76 -26.16
C GLY A 84 4.60 31.35 -26.61
N ALA A 85 5.29 30.54 -25.82
CA ALA A 85 6.70 30.21 -25.96
C ALA A 85 6.79 28.82 -26.57
N ASP A 86 6.87 28.84 -27.89
CA ASP A 86 7.56 27.89 -28.74
C ASP A 86 7.47 26.39 -28.36
N ALA A 87 6.55 25.69 -29.04
CA ALA A 87 6.43 24.24 -29.02
C ALA A 87 7.70 23.50 -29.53
N SER A 88 8.73 24.19 -30.02
CA SER A 88 10.00 23.56 -30.42
C SER A 88 10.92 23.18 -29.25
N ILE A 89 10.77 23.79 -28.07
CA ILE A 89 11.59 23.41 -26.89
C ILE A 89 11.13 22.07 -26.29
N PHE A 90 9.89 21.65 -26.56
CA PHE A 90 9.35 20.37 -26.09
C PHE A 90 9.73 19.14 -26.95
N TYR A 91 10.33 19.33 -28.13
CA TYR A 91 10.76 18.22 -29.00
C TYR A 91 12.28 18.06 -29.13
N SER A 92 13.10 18.97 -28.60
CA SER A 92 14.56 18.94 -28.82
C SER A 92 15.38 18.10 -27.84
N ALA A 93 14.78 17.37 -26.90
CA ALA A 93 15.54 16.44 -26.08
C ALA A 93 14.76 15.15 -25.95
N LYS A 94 15.18 14.17 -26.74
CA LYS A 94 15.09 12.73 -26.50
C LYS A 94 15.72 12.39 -25.14
N LYS A 95 15.26 13.02 -24.06
CA LYS A 95 15.57 12.60 -22.70
C LYS A 95 14.84 11.29 -22.57
N ARG A 96 15.62 10.23 -22.40
CA ARG A 96 15.15 8.94 -21.94
C ARG A 96 14.59 9.20 -20.53
N ILE A 97 13.42 9.80 -20.42
CA ILE A 97 12.74 9.99 -19.15
C ILE A 97 12.30 8.57 -18.80
N THR A 98 13.18 7.82 -18.14
CA THR A 98 12.74 6.64 -17.41
C THR A 98 11.55 7.10 -16.59
N PRO A 99 10.36 6.55 -16.81
CA PRO A 99 9.20 7.01 -16.08
C PRO A 99 9.50 6.77 -14.61
N MET A 100 9.55 7.84 -13.80
CA MET A 100 9.87 7.78 -12.37
C MET A 100 9.03 6.72 -11.65
N TRP A 101 7.84 6.46 -12.18
CA TRP A 101 6.96 5.34 -11.83
C TRP A 101 7.62 3.95 -11.86
N LYS A 102 8.45 3.62 -12.86
CA LYS A 102 9.14 2.32 -12.93
C LYS A 102 10.12 2.12 -11.77
N ILE A 103 10.83 3.18 -11.37
CA ILE A 103 11.76 3.16 -10.24
C ILE A 103 11.01 2.92 -8.93
N ILE A 104 9.84 3.53 -8.77
CA ILE A 104 9.00 3.33 -7.57
C ILE A 104 8.45 1.90 -7.52
N VAL A 105 7.96 1.36 -8.65
CA VAL A 105 7.39 0.01 -8.72
C VAL A 105 8.43 -1.07 -8.42
N ILE A 106 9.66 -0.94 -8.94
CA ILE A 106 10.71 -1.95 -8.70
C ILE A 106 11.17 -1.97 -7.23
N ASN A 107 11.31 -0.80 -6.60
CA ASN A 107 11.67 -0.70 -5.18
C ASN A 107 10.59 -1.29 -4.27
N ILE A 108 9.31 -1.01 -4.55
CA ILE A 108 8.19 -1.59 -3.80
C ILE A 108 8.14 -3.11 -3.97
N GLY A 109 8.30 -3.62 -5.20
CA GLY A 109 8.33 -5.06 -5.45
C GLY A 109 9.44 -5.76 -4.67
N CYS A 110 10.65 -5.21 -4.71
CA CYS A 110 11.79 -5.73 -3.96
C CYS A 110 11.60 -5.69 -2.43
N LEU A 111 10.95 -4.66 -1.90
CA LEU A 111 10.60 -4.56 -0.47
C LEU A 111 9.60 -5.64 -0.05
N PHE A 112 8.54 -5.86 -0.85
CA PHE A 112 7.56 -6.93 -0.58
C PHE A 112 8.19 -8.32 -0.65
N THR A 113 9.06 -8.57 -1.62
CA THR A 113 9.83 -9.82 -1.69
C THR A 113 10.71 -10.00 -0.45
N GLY A 114 11.41 -8.95 -0.02
CA GLY A 114 12.24 -9.00 1.20
C GLY A 114 11.45 -9.31 2.46
N ILE A 115 10.26 -8.70 2.64
CA ILE A 115 9.36 -8.99 3.77
C ILE A 115 8.88 -10.45 3.71
N GLY A 116 8.45 -10.91 2.53
CA GLY A 116 7.97 -12.29 2.36
C GLY A 116 9.04 -13.33 2.68
N THR A 117 10.23 -13.19 2.11
CA THR A 117 11.36 -14.10 2.37
C THR A 117 11.83 -14.01 3.82
N GLY A 118 11.78 -12.82 4.42
CA GLY A 118 12.14 -12.59 5.82
C GLY A 118 11.25 -13.33 6.82
N ILE A 119 9.93 -13.34 6.60
CA ILE A 119 8.99 -14.06 7.46
C ILE A 119 9.20 -15.58 7.36
N ILE A 120 9.36 -16.10 6.15
CA ILE A 120 9.63 -17.54 5.92
C ILE A 120 10.94 -17.94 6.64
N SER A 121 11.98 -17.11 6.48
CA SER A 121 13.29 -17.36 7.09
C SER A 121 13.24 -17.28 8.61
N ALA A 122 12.48 -16.32 9.17
CA ALA A 122 12.29 -16.18 10.61
C ALA A 122 11.63 -17.43 11.21
N HIS A 123 10.58 -17.95 10.56
CA HIS A 123 9.88 -19.15 11.01
C HIS A 123 10.76 -20.40 10.95
N SER A 124 11.65 -20.53 9.96
CA SER A 124 12.64 -21.60 9.95
C SER A 124 13.66 -21.45 11.09
N LEU A 125 14.02 -20.21 11.43
CA LEU A 125 15.04 -19.91 12.43
C LEU A 125 14.54 -20.06 13.87
N THR A 126 13.25 -19.81 14.14
CA THR A 126 12.61 -20.04 15.45
C THR A 126 12.70 -21.50 15.88
N HIS A 127 12.65 -22.45 14.95
CA HIS A 127 12.80 -23.87 15.25
C HIS A 127 14.21 -24.26 15.73
N VAL A 128 15.24 -23.48 15.36
CA VAL A 128 16.64 -23.73 15.73
C VAL A 128 17.04 -22.92 16.97
N LEU A 129 16.48 -21.71 17.13
CA LEU A 129 16.80 -20.77 18.23
C LEU A 129 15.75 -20.81 19.35
N SER A 130 15.48 -22.02 19.86
CA SER A 130 14.39 -22.36 20.79
C SER A 130 14.25 -21.51 22.09
N PRO A 131 15.29 -20.85 22.66
CA PRO A 131 15.12 -20.00 23.85
C PRO A 131 14.91 -18.50 23.58
N TYR A 132 14.90 -18.03 22.32
CA TYR A 132 14.80 -16.60 22.02
C TYR A 132 13.35 -16.10 21.87
N ASN A 133 13.14 -14.82 22.14
CA ASN A 133 11.83 -14.19 21.98
C ASN A 133 11.41 -14.16 20.49
N GLU A 134 10.40 -14.95 20.14
CA GLU A 134 9.93 -15.12 18.77
C GLU A 134 9.51 -13.81 18.11
N ALA A 135 8.90 -12.88 18.87
CA ALA A 135 8.47 -11.60 18.34
C ALA A 135 9.65 -10.75 17.84
N VAL A 136 10.75 -10.74 18.58
CA VAL A 136 11.97 -10.00 18.21
C VAL A 136 12.65 -10.66 17.02
N LEU A 137 12.64 -12.00 16.96
CA LEU A 137 13.26 -12.74 15.86
C LEU A 137 12.52 -12.52 14.54
N VAL A 138 11.18 -12.58 14.56
CA VAL A 138 10.34 -12.33 13.38
C VAL A 138 10.48 -10.89 12.90
N LEU A 139 10.44 -9.91 13.81
CA LEU A 139 10.63 -8.50 13.46
C LEU A 139 12.05 -8.25 12.92
N GLY A 140 13.08 -8.78 13.57
CA GLY A 140 14.48 -8.61 13.18
C GLY A 140 14.78 -9.18 11.79
N CYS A 141 14.41 -10.45 11.55
CA CYS A 141 14.60 -11.08 10.25
C CYS A 141 13.83 -10.34 9.14
N THR A 142 12.57 -9.98 9.37
CA THR A 142 11.75 -9.27 8.37
C THR A 142 12.35 -7.91 8.02
N PHE A 143 12.86 -7.16 8.99
CA PHE A 143 13.47 -5.85 8.74
C PHE A 143 14.82 -5.97 8.01
N ILE A 144 15.63 -6.98 8.34
CA ILE A 144 16.92 -7.24 7.66
C ILE A 144 16.68 -7.64 6.20
N PHE A 145 15.82 -8.63 5.95
CA PHE A 145 15.53 -9.09 4.59
C PHE A 145 14.75 -8.04 3.78
N GLY A 146 13.83 -7.31 4.41
CA GLY A 146 13.14 -6.16 3.81
C GLY A 146 14.11 -5.06 3.38
N GLY A 147 15.07 -4.72 4.24
CA GLY A 147 16.13 -3.76 3.94
C GLY A 147 17.04 -4.22 2.80
N LEU A 148 17.48 -5.48 2.82
CA LEU A 148 18.27 -6.07 1.72
C LEU A 148 17.52 -6.08 0.40
N GLY A 149 16.23 -6.41 0.43
CA GLY A 149 15.35 -6.34 -0.73
C GLY A 149 15.33 -4.94 -1.32
N LEU A 150 15.06 -3.91 -0.51
CA LEU A 150 15.01 -2.52 -0.96
C LEU A 150 16.35 -2.03 -1.56
N LEU A 151 17.49 -2.37 -0.93
CA LEU A 151 18.81 -2.02 -1.44
C LEU A 151 19.09 -2.67 -2.81
N ALA A 152 18.68 -3.93 -3.00
CA ALA A 152 18.78 -4.59 -4.29
C ALA A 152 17.89 -3.91 -5.34
N GLY A 153 16.65 -3.55 -4.97
CA GLY A 153 15.73 -2.79 -5.83
C GLY A 153 16.34 -1.47 -6.30
N PHE A 154 16.98 -0.73 -5.39
CA PHE A 154 17.61 0.54 -5.72
C PHE A 154 18.78 0.39 -6.70
N LYS A 155 19.62 -0.63 -6.54
CA LYS A 155 20.72 -0.91 -7.49
C LYS A 155 20.22 -1.29 -8.88
N ILE A 156 19.09 -2.01 -8.96
CA ILE A 156 18.49 -2.37 -10.26
C ILE A 156 17.83 -1.13 -10.88
N ALA A 157 17.17 -0.30 -10.08
CA ALA A 157 16.58 0.95 -10.54
C ALA A 157 17.63 1.90 -11.14
N GLN A 158 18.80 2.04 -10.52
CA GLN A 158 19.90 2.86 -11.04
C GLN A 158 20.45 2.39 -12.40
N LYS A 159 20.32 1.11 -12.74
CA LYS A 159 20.75 0.58 -14.05
C LYS A 159 19.73 0.82 -15.16
N LEU A 160 18.49 1.14 -14.79
CA LEU A 160 17.40 1.38 -15.73
C LEU A 160 17.37 2.82 -16.22
N GLU A 161 17.89 3.76 -15.41
CA GLU A 161 18.21 5.14 -15.78
C GLU A 161 19.37 5.20 -16.79
#